data_AF-A0A936VA19-F1
#
_entry.id   AF-A0A936VA19-F1
#
_cell.length_a   1.000
_cell.length_b   1.000
_cell.length_c   1.000
_cell.angle_alpha   90.00
_cell.angle_beta   90.00
_cell.angle_gamma   90.00
#
_symmetry.space_group_name_H-M   'P 1'
#
loop_
_entity.id
_entity.type
_entity.pdbx_description
1 polymer ?
#
loop_
_entity_poly.entity_id
_entity_poly.type
_entity_poly.pdbx_seq_one_letter_code
_entity_poly.pdbx_strand_id
1 'polypeptide(L)'
;MYCRILAIFFLLAITAGPLMADVAPDPGFVGVRINLLLETDDDLSGIRFFVLSGDIVREIVVKRGEQLTVNPLGGGARYRSGTLIAVPAKSIEIPTGSGDLPIDLQAKLLKNEIPGTITLLTHSFRRDVRKADEDKWKDALFKLQRVGATGVAASKVSGGNPNDSPEQPPGPFSPVVDKSPLFWVSVGVGSVLTLVFIFAGAWVFRRSRSN
;
A
#
# COMPACT_ATOMS: atom_id res chain seq x y z
N MET A 1 15.15 16.14 40.54
CA MET A 1 15.73 16.67 39.28
C MET A 1 15.38 15.81 38.05
N TYR A 2 15.30 14.47 38.17
CA TYR A 2 14.92 13.55 37.08
C TYR A 2 13.49 13.71 36.51
N CYS A 3 12.54 14.15 37.34
CA CYS A 3 11.13 14.32 36.93
C CYS A 3 10.94 15.40 35.84
N ARG A 4 11.81 16.41 35.78
CA ARG A 4 11.75 17.48 34.77
C ARG A 4 12.28 17.05 33.40
N ILE A 5 13.30 16.18 33.37
CA ILE A 5 13.87 15.66 32.12
C ILE A 5 12.90 14.66 31.46
N LEU A 6 12.26 13.81 32.27
CA LEU A 6 11.22 12.88 31.81
C LEU A 6 10.00 13.62 31.26
N ALA A 7 9.57 14.71 31.90
CA ALA A 7 8.48 15.55 31.40
C ALA A 7 8.82 16.21 30.06
N ILE A 8 10.08 16.61 29.82
CA ILE A 8 10.52 17.19 28.55
C ILE A 8 10.56 16.14 27.43
N PHE A 9 11.02 14.92 27.70
CA PHE A 9 10.96 13.82 26.71
C PHE A 9 9.52 13.37 26.42
N PHE A 10 8.66 13.37 27.43
CA PHE A 10 7.23 13.08 27.26
C PHE A 10 6.54 14.20 26.46
N LEU A 11 6.87 15.48 26.71
CA LEU A 11 6.39 16.60 25.90
C LEU A 11 6.89 16.53 24.45
N LEU A 12 8.18 16.22 24.23
CA LEU A 12 8.77 16.04 22.89
C LEU A 12 8.10 14.89 22.14
N ALA A 13 7.84 13.77 22.80
CA ALA A 13 7.12 12.64 22.22
C ALA A 13 5.65 12.98 21.89
N ILE A 14 4.96 13.76 22.73
CA ILE A 14 3.59 14.24 22.48
C ILE A 14 3.56 15.30 21.37
N THR A 15 4.58 16.16 21.25
CA THR A 15 4.66 17.13 20.14
C THR A 15 5.13 16.50 18.82
N ALA A 16 5.77 15.33 18.87
CA ALA A 16 6.23 14.60 17.69
C ALA A 16 5.18 13.65 17.09
N GLY A 17 4.08 13.36 17.81
CA GLY A 17 2.95 12.60 17.27
C GLY A 17 1.65 13.37 17.51
N PRO A 18 0.96 13.90 16.49
CA PRO A 18 0.72 13.25 15.20
C PRO A 18 0.82 14.25 14.03
N LEU A 19 1.99 14.42 13.44
CA LEU A 19 2.02 14.72 12.00
C LEU A 19 1.76 13.40 11.27
N MET A 20 0.50 12.94 11.36
CA MET A 20 -0.14 12.07 10.36
C MET A 20 -0.31 12.84 9.04
N ALA A 21 0.72 13.57 8.64
CA ALA A 21 0.78 14.34 7.42
C ALA A 21 1.74 13.57 6.52
N ASP A 22 1.15 12.61 5.81
CA ASP A 22 1.46 12.34 4.41
C ASP A 22 2.73 13.07 3.93
N VAL A 23 3.87 12.38 4.01
CA VAL A 23 5.21 12.96 3.83
C VAL A 23 5.22 13.82 2.58
N ALA A 24 5.49 15.12 2.76
CA ALA A 24 5.57 16.05 1.65
C ALA A 24 6.62 15.54 0.66
N PRO A 25 6.34 15.56 -0.65
CA PRO A 25 7.29 15.10 -1.65
C PRO A 25 8.58 15.94 -1.58
N ASP A 26 9.70 15.31 -1.91
CA ASP A 26 11.00 15.97 -1.90
C ASP A 26 11.00 17.22 -2.81
N PRO A 27 11.81 18.26 -2.52
CA PRO A 27 11.94 19.42 -3.38
C PRO A 27 12.26 19.01 -4.83
N GLY A 28 11.45 19.49 -5.79
CA GLY A 28 11.56 19.12 -7.21
C GLY A 28 10.69 17.93 -7.64
N PHE A 29 10.02 17.27 -6.68
CA PHE A 29 9.05 16.21 -6.91
C PHE A 29 7.64 16.66 -6.53
N VAL A 30 6.65 16.04 -7.16
CA VAL A 30 5.21 16.24 -6.89
C VAL A 30 4.57 14.87 -6.68
N GLY A 31 3.62 14.81 -5.75
CA GLY A 31 2.87 13.58 -5.51
C GLY A 31 1.72 13.47 -6.51
N VAL A 32 1.81 12.54 -7.46
CA VAL A 32 0.72 12.24 -8.39
C VAL A 32 -0.13 11.09 -7.86
N ARG A 33 -1.44 11.18 -8.11
CA ARG A 33 -2.39 10.11 -7.87
C ARG A 33 -2.79 9.50 -9.20
N ILE A 34 -2.78 8.18 -9.26
CA ILE A 34 -3.07 7.42 -10.48
C ILE A 34 -4.16 6.42 -10.11
N ASN A 35 -5.35 6.58 -10.67
CA ASN A 35 -6.42 5.63 -10.42
C ASN A 35 -6.21 4.36 -11.26
N LEU A 36 -6.74 3.25 -10.76
CA LEU A 36 -6.80 2.00 -11.50
C LEU A 36 -8.17 1.91 -12.17
N LEU A 37 -8.18 1.88 -13.48
CA LEU A 37 -9.38 1.73 -14.30
C LEU A 37 -9.43 0.27 -14.79
N LEU A 38 -10.56 -0.39 -14.57
CA LEU A 38 -10.78 -1.77 -14.94
C LEU A 38 -11.93 -1.86 -15.92
N GLU A 39 -11.75 -2.65 -16.98
CA GLU A 39 -12.78 -2.96 -17.96
C GLU A 39 -12.77 -4.46 -18.27
N THR A 40 -13.92 -5.01 -18.64
CA THR A 40 -14.03 -6.39 -19.12
C THR A 40 -15.05 -6.48 -20.26
N ASP A 41 -14.71 -7.24 -21.29
CA ASP A 41 -15.64 -7.62 -22.36
C ASP A 41 -16.28 -8.99 -22.08
N ASP A 42 -15.70 -9.75 -21.16
CA ASP A 42 -16.10 -11.10 -20.80
C ASP A 42 -17.11 -11.09 -19.65
N ASP A 43 -17.98 -12.10 -19.63
CA ASP A 43 -18.75 -12.43 -18.43
C ASP A 43 -17.83 -13.14 -17.41
N LEU A 44 -17.54 -12.44 -16.32
CA LEU A 44 -16.69 -12.89 -15.22
C LEU A 44 -17.50 -13.25 -13.97
N SER A 45 -18.81 -13.51 -14.10
CA SER A 45 -19.73 -13.84 -13.00
C SER A 45 -19.29 -14.99 -12.08
N GLY A 46 -18.49 -15.93 -12.58
CA GLY A 46 -17.93 -17.03 -11.78
C GLY A 46 -16.75 -16.65 -10.88
N ILE A 47 -16.32 -15.38 -10.90
CA ILE A 47 -15.07 -14.89 -10.32
C ILE A 47 -15.36 -13.62 -9.53
N ARG A 48 -14.75 -13.53 -8.35
CA ARG A 48 -14.84 -12.37 -7.46
C ARG A 48 -13.50 -11.67 -7.45
N PHE A 49 -13.53 -10.35 -7.51
CA PHE A 49 -12.33 -9.52 -7.56
C PHE A 49 -12.15 -8.80 -6.24
N PHE A 50 -10.93 -8.77 -5.72
CA PHE A 50 -10.60 -8.07 -4.49
C PHE A 50 -9.39 -7.17 -4.69
N VAL A 51 -9.44 -6.01 -4.07
CA VAL A 51 -8.32 -5.09 -3.96
C VAL A 51 -7.79 -5.18 -2.54
N LEU A 52 -6.52 -5.54 -2.43
CA LEU A 52 -5.76 -5.59 -1.19
C LEU A 52 -4.90 -4.33 -1.11
N SER A 53 -5.05 -3.49 -0.09
CA SER A 53 -4.19 -2.34 0.12
C SER A 53 -3.92 -2.14 1.61
N GLY A 54 -2.65 -2.26 2.01
CA GLY A 54 -2.28 -2.28 3.42
C GLY A 54 -2.91 -3.47 4.14
N ASP A 55 -3.76 -3.17 5.11
CA ASP A 55 -4.59 -4.10 5.88
C ASP A 55 -6.06 -4.10 5.47
N ILE A 56 -6.44 -3.33 4.45
CA ILE A 56 -7.82 -3.25 3.97
C ILE A 56 -7.99 -4.17 2.76
N VAL A 57 -9.04 -4.97 2.80
CA VAL A 57 -9.51 -5.77 1.68
C VAL A 57 -10.88 -5.26 1.25
N ARG A 58 -11.04 -4.98 -0.05
CA ARG A 58 -12.32 -4.57 -0.62
C ARG A 58 -12.69 -5.45 -1.79
N GLU A 59 -13.89 -5.99 -1.77
CA GLU A 59 -14.48 -6.61 -2.96
C GLU A 59 -14.85 -5.54 -3.98
N ILE A 60 -14.54 -5.79 -5.24
CA ILE A 60 -14.96 -4.97 -6.36
C ILE A 60 -15.81 -5.79 -7.32
N VAL A 61 -16.86 -5.16 -7.85
CA VAL A 61 -17.76 -5.77 -8.83
C VAL A 61 -17.46 -5.15 -10.19
N VAL A 62 -16.91 -5.95 -11.10
CA VAL A 62 -16.63 -5.53 -12.48
C VAL A 62 -17.75 -6.07 -13.37
N LYS A 63 -18.45 -5.17 -14.06
CA LYS A 63 -19.53 -5.54 -14.99
C LYS A 63 -19.03 -5.45 -16.43
N ARG A 64 -19.61 -6.28 -17.28
CA ARG A 64 -19.30 -6.33 -18.71
C ARG A 64 -19.61 -4.99 -19.39
N GLY A 65 -18.63 -4.44 -20.11
CA GLY A 65 -18.74 -3.18 -20.84
C GLY A 65 -18.84 -1.94 -19.95
N GLU A 66 -18.67 -2.07 -18.63
CA GLU A 66 -18.58 -0.94 -17.71
C GLU A 66 -17.13 -0.74 -17.26
N GLN A 67 -16.69 0.52 -17.27
CA GLN A 67 -15.41 0.90 -16.71
C GLN A 67 -15.56 1.17 -15.21
N LEU A 68 -14.82 0.42 -14.39
CA LEU A 68 -14.76 0.62 -12.95
C LEU A 68 -13.52 1.43 -12.58
N THR A 69 -13.71 2.49 -11.80
CA THR A 69 -12.59 3.24 -11.19
C THR A 69 -12.34 2.72 -9.79
N VAL A 70 -11.13 2.21 -9.55
CA VAL A 70 -10.65 1.79 -8.24
C VAL A 70 -9.74 2.88 -7.68
N ASN A 71 -10.13 3.37 -6.51
CA ASN A 71 -9.40 4.37 -5.73
C ASN A 71 -8.58 3.70 -4.63
N PRO A 72 -7.54 4.36 -4.09
CA PRO A 72 -6.84 3.88 -2.91
C PRO A 72 -7.81 3.68 -1.75
N LEU A 73 -7.63 2.59 -0.99
CA LEU A 73 -8.52 2.20 0.11
C LEU A 73 -8.24 2.97 1.42
N GLY A 74 -7.18 3.75 1.47
CA GLY A 74 -6.77 4.52 2.65
C GLY A 74 -5.75 5.62 2.31
N GLY A 75 -5.29 6.33 3.36
CA GLY A 75 -4.34 7.43 3.24
C GLY A 75 -2.97 7.13 3.85
N GLY A 76 -1.91 7.73 3.30
CA GLY A 76 -0.54 7.59 3.79
C GLY A 76 0.28 6.48 3.09
N ALA A 77 1.49 6.24 3.58
CA ALA A 77 2.48 5.38 2.93
C ALA A 77 2.00 3.93 2.71
N ARG A 78 1.23 3.39 3.67
CA ARG A 78 0.75 2.01 3.67
C ARG A 78 -0.24 1.68 2.56
N TYR A 79 -0.96 2.69 2.06
CA TYR A 79 -2.00 2.55 1.03
C TYR A 79 -1.59 3.16 -0.32
N ARG A 80 -0.28 3.41 -0.52
CA ARG A 80 0.25 3.96 -1.79
C ARG A 80 0.12 2.98 -2.94
N SER A 81 0.03 1.68 -2.65
CA SER A 81 -0.19 0.63 -3.63
C SER A 81 -1.32 -0.31 -3.20
N GLY A 82 -1.83 -1.07 -4.17
CA GLY A 82 -2.72 -2.18 -3.90
C GLY A 82 -2.58 -3.26 -4.95
N THR A 83 -3.01 -4.46 -4.58
CA THR A 83 -2.95 -5.65 -5.41
C THR A 83 -4.37 -6.08 -5.75
N LEU A 84 -4.64 -6.23 -7.05
CA LEU A 84 -5.87 -6.80 -7.54
C LEU A 84 -5.71 -8.32 -7.62
N ILE A 85 -6.59 -9.04 -6.95
CA ILE A 85 -6.66 -10.51 -7.00
C ILE A 85 -8.02 -10.96 -7.53
N ALA A 86 -8.02 -12.10 -8.21
CA ALA A 86 -9.20 -12.82 -8.65
C ALA A 86 -9.34 -14.11 -7.84
N VAL A 87 -10.54 -14.39 -7.35
CA VAL A 87 -10.85 -15.59 -6.57
C VAL A 87 -12.08 -16.26 -7.17
N PRO A 88 -12.07 -17.58 -7.38
CA PRO A 88 -13.26 -18.30 -7.83
C PRO A 88 -14.42 -18.10 -6.84
N ALA A 89 -15.61 -17.75 -7.34
CA ALA A 89 -16.77 -17.49 -6.49
C ALA A 89 -17.13 -18.71 -5.61
N LYS A 90 -16.90 -19.92 -6.13
CA LYS A 90 -17.13 -21.19 -5.41
C LYS A 90 -16.23 -21.38 -4.19
N SER A 91 -15.08 -20.70 -4.13
CA SER A 91 -14.14 -20.79 -3.01
C SER A 91 -14.51 -19.87 -1.84
N ILE A 92 -15.55 -19.04 -1.99
CA ILE A 92 -15.98 -18.08 -0.96
C ILE A 92 -17.46 -18.31 -0.66
N GLU A 93 -17.76 -18.69 0.58
CA GLU A 93 -19.12 -19.07 1.04
C GLU A 93 -20.05 -17.87 1.33
N ILE A 94 -19.62 -16.65 1.00
CA ILE A 94 -20.31 -15.41 1.37
C ILE A 94 -21.04 -14.85 0.16
N PRO A 95 -22.28 -14.33 0.29
CA PRO A 95 -22.96 -13.63 -0.78
C PRO A 95 -22.14 -12.43 -1.29
N THR A 96 -22.22 -12.19 -2.61
CA THR A 96 -21.56 -11.05 -3.28
C THR A 96 -22.12 -9.73 -2.75
N GLY A 97 -21.25 -8.77 -2.44
CA GLY A 97 -21.69 -7.44 -2.02
C GLY A 97 -22.10 -7.31 -0.55
N SER A 98 -21.75 -8.26 0.33
CA SER A 98 -21.80 -8.02 1.77
C SER A 98 -20.82 -6.89 2.12
N GLY A 99 -21.35 -5.74 2.57
CA GLY A 99 -20.57 -4.51 2.76
C GLY A 99 -19.31 -4.70 3.60
N ASP A 100 -19.38 -5.54 4.64
CA ASP A 100 -18.24 -5.93 5.45
C ASP A 100 -17.88 -7.40 5.23
N LEU A 101 -16.65 -7.65 4.77
CA LEU A 101 -16.08 -8.99 4.69
C LEU A 101 -15.77 -9.48 6.11
N PRO A 102 -16.09 -10.73 6.49
CA PRO A 102 -15.68 -11.28 7.77
C PRO A 102 -14.16 -11.22 7.93
N ILE A 103 -13.72 -10.93 9.16
CA ILE A 103 -12.30 -10.75 9.51
C ILE A 103 -11.47 -11.97 9.07
N ASP A 104 -12.01 -13.17 9.25
CA ASP A 104 -11.32 -14.42 8.87
C ASP A 104 -11.10 -14.53 7.35
N LEU A 105 -12.07 -14.05 6.55
CA LEU A 105 -11.93 -14.04 5.09
C LEU A 105 -10.91 -12.98 4.66
N GLN A 106 -10.94 -11.79 5.26
CA GLN A 106 -9.96 -10.75 4.99
C GLN A 106 -8.53 -11.25 5.29
N ALA A 107 -8.35 -11.93 6.41
CA ALA A 107 -7.05 -12.52 6.78
C ALA A 107 -6.58 -13.58 5.77
N LYS A 108 -7.48 -14.47 5.31
CA LYS A 108 -7.18 -15.48 4.28
C LYS A 108 -6.82 -14.85 2.93
N LEU A 109 -7.52 -13.78 2.53
CA LEU A 109 -7.25 -13.04 1.29
C LEU A 109 -5.89 -12.33 1.36
N LEU A 110 -5.57 -11.66 2.48
CA LEU A 110 -4.28 -10.99 2.68
C LEU A 110 -3.10 -11.97 2.67
N LYS A 111 -3.31 -13.21 3.15
CA LYS A 111 -2.29 -14.27 3.17
C LYS A 111 -2.26 -15.13 1.92
N ASN A 112 -3.11 -14.89 0.92
CA ASN A 112 -3.28 -15.74 -0.27
C ASN A 112 -3.57 -17.22 0.05
N GLU A 113 -4.31 -17.50 1.13
CA GLU A 113 -4.60 -18.87 1.59
C GLU A 113 -5.84 -19.49 0.90
N ILE A 114 -6.56 -18.73 0.06
CA ILE A 114 -7.77 -19.23 -0.60
C ILE A 114 -7.40 -20.00 -1.87
N PRO A 115 -7.83 -21.27 -2.03
CA PRO A 115 -7.55 -22.07 -3.21
C PRO A 115 -8.04 -21.40 -4.51
N GLY A 116 -7.15 -21.37 -5.50
CA GLY A 116 -7.44 -20.80 -6.82
C GLY A 116 -7.35 -19.28 -6.88
N THR A 117 -6.82 -18.61 -5.85
CA THR A 117 -6.52 -17.16 -5.91
C THR A 117 -5.46 -16.88 -6.96
N ILE A 118 -5.74 -15.92 -7.83
CA ILE A 118 -4.84 -15.45 -8.89
C ILE A 118 -4.54 -13.98 -8.64
N THR A 119 -3.26 -13.63 -8.52
CA THR A 119 -2.84 -12.23 -8.50
C THR A 119 -2.84 -11.69 -9.93
N LEU A 120 -3.66 -10.67 -10.19
CA LEU A 120 -3.81 -10.10 -11.53
C LEU A 120 -2.80 -8.99 -11.79
N LEU A 121 -2.69 -8.03 -10.87
CA LEU A 121 -1.75 -6.92 -10.98
C LEU A 121 -1.49 -6.28 -9.62
N THR A 122 -0.38 -5.56 -9.52
CA THR A 122 -0.10 -4.62 -8.44
C THR A 122 -0.04 -3.22 -9.02
N HIS A 123 -0.83 -2.31 -8.45
CA HIS A 123 -0.98 -0.94 -8.90
C HIS A 123 -0.47 0.04 -7.84
N SER A 124 0.21 1.10 -8.29
CA SER A 124 0.64 2.20 -7.42
C SER A 124 -0.32 3.38 -7.56
N PHE A 125 -1.21 3.56 -6.57
CA PHE A 125 -2.18 4.64 -6.54
C PHE A 125 -1.54 6.02 -6.31
N ARG A 126 -0.36 6.05 -5.69
CA ARG A 126 0.37 7.29 -5.43
C ARG A 126 1.86 7.13 -5.64
N ARG A 127 2.45 8.11 -6.31
CA ARG A 127 3.89 8.17 -6.55
C ARG A 127 4.40 9.59 -6.50
N ASP A 128 5.61 9.75 -5.97
CA ASP A 128 6.34 11.01 -6.04
C ASP A 128 7.15 11.00 -7.35
N VAL A 129 6.89 11.96 -8.23
CA VAL A 129 7.46 12.04 -9.58
C VAL A 129 8.10 13.40 -9.77
N ARG A 130 9.08 13.50 -10.67
CA ARG A 130 9.70 14.80 -10.96
C ARG A 130 8.63 15.73 -11.52
N LYS A 131 8.63 16.98 -11.09
CA LYS A 131 7.63 17.98 -11.53
C LYS A 131 7.54 18.11 -13.05
N ALA A 132 8.65 17.94 -13.76
CA ALA A 132 8.70 17.99 -15.22
C ALA A 132 7.99 16.81 -15.93
N ASP A 133 7.72 15.73 -15.20
CA ASP A 133 7.11 14.51 -15.74
C ASP A 133 5.64 14.37 -15.33
N GLU A 134 5.08 15.28 -14.54
CA GLU A 134 3.71 15.22 -13.99
C GLU A 134 2.66 14.88 -15.06
N ASP A 135 2.68 15.59 -16.18
CA ASP A 135 1.71 15.42 -17.29
C ASP A 135 1.79 14.06 -18.01
N LYS A 136 2.88 13.31 -17.80
CA LYS A 136 3.08 11.98 -18.39
C LYS A 136 2.35 10.89 -17.60
N TRP A 137 1.94 11.17 -16.37
CA TRP A 137 1.26 10.21 -15.51
C TRP A 137 -0.25 10.35 -15.67
N LYS A 138 -0.88 9.31 -16.23
CA LYS A 138 -2.33 9.23 -16.44
C LYS A 138 -2.89 7.97 -15.79
N ASP A 139 -4.18 7.97 -15.51
CA ASP A 139 -4.89 6.81 -14.96
C ASP A 139 -4.64 5.55 -15.80
N ALA A 140 -4.38 4.44 -15.11
CA ALA A 140 -4.00 3.19 -15.75
C ALA A 140 -5.24 2.36 -16.07
N LEU A 141 -5.46 2.07 -17.35
CA LEU A 141 -6.54 1.22 -17.82
C LEU A 141 -6.05 -0.20 -18.04
N PHE A 142 -6.66 -1.16 -17.34
CA PHE A 142 -6.43 -2.58 -17.51
C PHE A 142 -7.72 -3.27 -17.95
N LYS A 143 -7.57 -4.18 -18.91
CA LYS A 143 -8.64 -5.03 -19.40
C LYS A 143 -8.48 -6.43 -18.83
N LEU A 144 -9.52 -6.89 -18.15
CA LEU A 144 -9.64 -8.24 -17.63
C LEU A 144 -10.16 -9.15 -18.74
N GLN A 145 -9.48 -10.28 -18.94
CA GLN A 145 -9.83 -11.27 -19.96
C GLN A 145 -9.83 -12.67 -19.35
N ARG A 146 -10.77 -13.50 -19.77
CA ARG A 146 -10.85 -14.89 -19.38
C ARG A 146 -9.74 -15.70 -20.06
N VAL A 147 -9.00 -16.46 -19.26
CA VAL A 147 -7.97 -17.40 -19.73
C VAL A 147 -8.42 -18.81 -19.34
N GLY A 148 -9.02 -19.52 -20.29
CA GLY A 148 -9.55 -20.87 -20.07
C GLY A 148 -10.82 -20.91 -19.20
N ALA A 149 -11.07 -22.05 -18.55
CA ALA A 149 -12.33 -22.28 -17.82
C ALA A 149 -12.44 -21.47 -16.52
N THR A 150 -11.32 -21.26 -15.81
CA THR A 150 -11.29 -20.61 -14.48
C THR A 150 -10.23 -19.51 -14.34
N GLY A 151 -9.38 -19.30 -15.35
CA GLY A 151 -8.32 -18.30 -15.30
C GLY A 151 -8.82 -16.92 -15.75
N VAL A 152 -8.20 -15.88 -15.19
CA VAL A 152 -8.35 -14.49 -15.63
C VAL A 152 -6.96 -13.89 -15.69
N ALA A 153 -6.72 -13.08 -16.71
CA ALA A 153 -5.53 -12.26 -16.83
C ALA A 153 -5.93 -10.79 -16.93
N ALA A 154 -5.06 -9.91 -16.44
CA ALA A 154 -5.17 -8.48 -16.65
C ALA A 154 -4.13 -8.05 -17.68
N SER A 155 -4.58 -7.31 -18.69
CA SER A 155 -3.73 -6.73 -19.72
C SER A 155 -3.79 -5.21 -19.65
N LYS A 156 -2.64 -4.54 -19.78
CA LYS A 156 -2.58 -3.09 -19.77
C LYS A 156 -3.01 -2.54 -21.13
N VAL A 157 -4.01 -1.64 -21.15
CA VAL A 157 -4.54 -1.01 -22.37
C VAL A 157 -3.92 0.37 -22.57
N SER A 158 -3.90 1.20 -21.53
CA SER A 158 -3.41 2.58 -21.63
C SER A 158 -3.01 3.18 -20.28
N GLY A 159 -2.24 4.27 -20.31
CA GLY A 159 -1.90 5.05 -19.11
C GLY A 159 -0.94 4.34 -18.16
N GLY A 160 -0.95 4.73 -16.88
CA GLY A 160 -0.08 4.17 -15.84
C GLY A 160 1.41 4.49 -16.00
N ASN A 161 2.24 3.82 -15.21
CA ASN A 161 3.68 3.94 -15.24
C ASN A 161 4.24 3.31 -16.53
N PRO A 162 5.24 3.90 -17.21
CA PRO A 162 5.98 3.22 -18.27
C PRO A 162 6.59 1.87 -17.85
N ASN A 163 6.75 1.61 -16.55
CA ASN A 163 7.24 0.34 -15.99
C ASN A 163 6.14 -0.58 -15.39
N ASP A 164 4.85 -0.30 -15.60
CA ASP A 164 3.80 -1.23 -15.16
C ASP A 164 3.75 -2.44 -16.11
N SER A 165 4.33 -3.57 -15.68
CA SER A 165 4.14 -4.87 -16.31
C SER A 165 3.10 -5.68 -15.53
N PRO A 166 2.14 -6.33 -16.19
CA PRO A 166 1.44 -7.45 -15.58
C PRO A 166 2.50 -8.53 -15.28
N GLU A 167 2.45 -9.12 -14.09
CA GLU A 167 3.47 -10.02 -13.52
C GLU A 167 4.73 -9.33 -12.99
N GLN A 168 4.60 -8.68 -11.83
CA GLN A 168 5.62 -8.91 -10.80
C GLN A 168 4.93 -8.89 -9.44
N PRO A 169 4.92 -9.99 -8.66
CA PRO A 169 4.55 -9.89 -7.27
C PRO A 169 5.46 -8.81 -6.67
N PRO A 170 4.93 -7.89 -5.84
CA PRO A 170 5.80 -7.00 -5.11
C PRO A 170 6.64 -7.92 -4.24
N GLY A 171 7.89 -8.16 -4.65
CA GLY A 171 8.90 -8.57 -3.69
C GLY A 171 8.78 -7.61 -2.50
N PRO A 172 9.10 -8.05 -1.28
CA PRO A 172 8.99 -7.22 -0.07
C PRO A 172 9.73 -5.87 -0.17
N PHE A 173 10.50 -5.69 -1.25
CA PHE A 173 11.09 -4.44 -1.70
C PHE A 173 10.76 -4.25 -3.19
N SER A 174 9.59 -3.68 -3.50
CA SER A 174 9.34 -3.07 -4.83
C SER A 174 10.38 -1.98 -5.11
N PRO A 175 10.66 -1.69 -6.39
CA PRO A 175 12.00 -1.44 -6.93
C PRO A 175 12.70 -0.32 -6.17
N VAL A 176 14.02 -0.41 -6.07
CA VAL A 176 14.92 0.62 -5.51
C VAL A 176 14.40 2.00 -5.90
N VAL A 177 13.58 2.57 -5.01
CA VAL A 177 13.19 3.96 -5.06
C VAL A 177 14.51 4.63 -4.75
N ASP A 178 15.03 5.45 -5.66
CA ASP A 178 16.12 6.35 -5.36
C ASP A 178 15.66 7.20 -4.18
N LYS A 179 15.99 6.73 -2.98
CA LYS A 179 15.57 7.38 -1.76
C LYS A 179 16.37 8.66 -1.69
N SER A 180 15.68 9.78 -1.52
CA SER A 180 16.36 11.06 -1.45
C SER A 180 17.40 11.05 -0.32
N PRO A 181 18.45 11.87 -0.42
CA PRO A 181 19.42 12.03 0.66
C PRO A 181 18.73 12.33 2.00
N LEU A 182 17.61 13.06 1.98
CA LEU A 182 16.80 13.39 3.16
C LEU A 182 16.18 12.16 3.85
N PHE A 183 15.78 11.14 3.09
CA PHE A 183 15.34 9.86 3.67
C PHE A 183 16.47 9.22 4.49
N TRP A 184 17.69 9.19 3.96
CA TRP A 184 18.83 8.60 4.67
C TRP A 184 19.27 9.43 5.87
N VAL A 185 19.14 10.76 5.80
CA VAL A 185 19.35 11.64 6.94
C VAL A 185 18.34 11.36 8.05
N SER A 186 17.05 11.19 7.74
CA SER A 186 16.03 10.93 8.77
C SER A 186 16.24 9.58 9.46
N VAL A 187 16.57 8.53 8.70
CA VAL A 187 16.92 7.21 9.24
C VAL A 187 18.18 7.31 10.12
N GLY A 188 19.23 7.98 9.63
CA GLY A 188 20.48 8.16 10.38
C GLY A 188 20.27 8.90 11.70
N VAL A 189 19.53 10.03 11.67
CA VAL A 189 19.22 10.81 12.87
C VAL A 189 18.38 9.99 13.86
N GLY A 190 17.35 9.29 13.39
CA GLY A 190 16.52 8.42 14.23
C GLY A 190 17.30 7.29 14.89
N SER A 191 18.18 6.61 14.16
CA SER A 191 19.05 5.57 14.71
C SER A 191 20.03 6.11 15.75
N VAL A 192 20.67 7.26 15.50
CA VAL A 192 21.60 7.89 16.45
C VAL A 192 20.87 8.32 17.73
N LEU A 193 19.70 8.96 17.62
CA LEU A 193 18.88 9.34 18.78
C LEU A 193 18.51 8.12 19.62
N THR A 194 18.10 7.03 18.98
CA THR A 194 17.75 5.78 19.68
C THR A 194 18.93 5.22 20.47
N LEU A 195 20.13 5.20 19.88
CA LEU A 195 21.35 4.78 20.57
C LEU A 195 21.67 5.70 21.75
N VAL A 196 21.56 7.03 21.58
CA VAL A 196 21.78 8.01 22.65
C VAL A 196 20.85 7.73 23.83
N PHE A 197 19.56 7.45 23.60
CA PHE A 197 18.62 7.09 24.67
C PHE A 197 18.98 5.79 25.38
N ILE A 198 19.42 4.77 24.64
CA ILE A 198 19.83 3.48 25.23
C ILE A 198 21.05 3.68 26.14
N PHE A 199 22.08 4.38 25.66
CA PHE A 199 23.31 4.62 26.44
C PHE A 199 23.07 5.57 27.62
N ALA A 200 22.30 6.65 27.42
CA ALA A 200 21.94 7.55 28.51
C ALA A 200 21.08 6.84 29.58
N GLY A 201 20.12 6.01 29.15
CA GLY A 201 19.31 5.19 30.06
C GLY A 201 20.15 4.22 30.86
N ALA A 202 21.03 3.45 30.21
CA ALA A 202 21.94 2.52 30.87
C ALA A 202 22.88 3.23 31.88
N TRP A 203 23.36 4.42 31.53
CA TRP A 203 24.22 5.21 32.40
C TRP A 203 23.47 5.74 33.63
N VAL A 204 22.24 6.25 33.47
CA VAL A 204 21.38 6.69 34.59
C VAL A 204 21.04 5.52 35.52
N PHE A 205 20.65 4.37 34.99
CA PHE A 205 20.38 3.17 35.80
C PHE A 205 21.60 2.70 36.57
N ARG A 206 22.79 2.78 35.97
CA ARG A 206 24.05 2.40 36.62
C ARG A 206 24.42 3.34 37.78
N ARG A 207 24.16 4.65 37.65
CA ARG A 207 24.35 5.62 38.75
C ARG A 207 23.29 5.49 39.84
N SER A 208 22.06 5.14 39.51
CA SER A 208 20.97 4.97 40.49
C SER A 208 21.14 3.77 41.42
N ARG A 209 21.96 2.77 41.07
CA ARG A 209 22.29 1.62 41.94
C ARG A 209 23.48 1.86 42.86
N SER A 210 24.18 2.98 42.69
CA SER A 210 25.39 3.34 43.43
C SER A 210 25.13 4.31 44.60
N ASN A 211 23.88 4.72 44.80
CA ASN A 211 23.38 5.46 45.96
C ASN A 211 22.26 4.64 46.61
#